data_AF-A0A959P6Q1-F1
#
_entry.id   AF-A0A959P6Q1-F1
#
_cell.length_a   1.000
_cell.length_b   1.000
_cell.length_c   1.000
_cell.angle_alpha   90.00
_cell.angle_beta   90.00
_cell.angle_gamma   90.00
#
_symmetry.space_group_name_H-M   'P 1'
#
loop_
_entity.id
_entity.type
_entity.pdbx_description
1 polymer ?
#
loop_
_entity_poly.entity_id
_entity_poly.type
_entity_poly.pdbx_seq_one_letter_code
_entity_poly.pdbx_strand_id
1 'polypeptide(L)'
;AVQHAVEYPWLQMRSQLVPIVNFSSRALNFVYIAMIFLAFSANLWNQMLLAIIILQSAITLFTVITLPVEMDASNRALVWLNQSGLTRGAEHKGAETALKWAGRTYIVAALASLTTLLYYIMRYMGSRD
;
A
#
# COMPACT_ATOMS: atom_id res chain seq x y z
N ALA A 1 -5.52 -23.85 13.47
CA ALA A 1 -6.48 -23.83 14.60
C ALA A 1 -5.85 -23.45 15.96
N VAL A 2 -4.89 -22.50 16.00
CA VAL A 2 -4.58 -21.67 17.21
C VAL A 2 -4.55 -20.16 16.81
N GLN A 3 -4.88 -19.85 15.55
CA GLN A 3 -4.78 -18.50 14.97
C GLN A 3 -6.11 -17.72 14.99
N HIS A 4 -7.14 -18.23 15.69
CA HIS A 4 -8.46 -17.61 15.81
C HIS A 4 -8.80 -17.12 17.24
N ALA A 5 -7.94 -17.36 18.24
CA ALA A 5 -8.23 -17.04 19.64
C ALA A 5 -7.77 -15.64 20.06
N VAL A 6 -7.00 -14.95 19.21
CA VAL A 6 -6.74 -13.52 19.34
C VAL A 6 -7.25 -12.93 18.03
N GLU A 7 -8.48 -12.44 18.03
CA GLU A 7 -9.07 -11.73 16.90
C GLU A 7 -8.18 -10.51 16.60
N TYR A 8 -7.14 -10.68 15.76
CA TYR A 8 -6.39 -9.55 15.22
C TYR A 8 -7.26 -8.98 14.09
N PRO A 9 -8.02 -7.89 14.34
CA PRO A 9 -9.02 -7.41 13.38
C PRO A 9 -8.34 -7.04 12.07
N TRP A 10 -7.11 -6.55 12.18
CA TRP A 10 -6.25 -6.13 11.08
C TRP A 10 -5.80 -7.27 10.15
N LEU A 11 -5.61 -8.49 10.66
CA LEU A 11 -5.18 -9.62 9.83
C LEU A 11 -6.34 -10.11 8.94
N GLN A 12 -7.56 -10.13 9.49
CA GLN A 12 -8.79 -10.40 8.73
C GLN A 12 -9.09 -9.30 7.72
N MET A 13 -8.93 -8.03 8.10
CA MET A 13 -9.09 -6.91 7.15
C MET A 13 -8.10 -7.03 5.98
N ARG A 14 -6.82 -7.38 6.24
CA ARG A 14 -5.86 -7.64 5.16
C ARG A 14 -6.32 -8.78 4.25
N SER A 15 -6.76 -9.92 4.78
CA SER A 15 -7.16 -11.05 3.94
C SER A 15 -8.38 -10.74 3.07
N GLN A 16 -9.32 -9.94 3.56
CA GLN A 16 -10.50 -9.50 2.82
C GLN A 16 -10.17 -8.48 1.72
N LEU A 17 -9.17 -7.62 1.94
CA LEU A 17 -8.79 -6.57 0.99
C LEU A 17 -7.76 -7.03 -0.06
N VAL A 18 -6.96 -8.07 0.21
CA VAL A 18 -6.01 -8.65 -0.76
C VAL A 18 -6.62 -8.98 -2.14
N PRO A 19 -7.80 -9.63 -2.26
CA PRO A 19 -8.39 -9.89 -3.58
C PRO A 19 -8.76 -8.59 -4.32
N ILE A 20 -9.22 -7.56 -3.61
CA ILE A 20 -9.58 -6.25 -4.18
C ILE A 20 -8.34 -5.54 -4.72
N VAL A 21 -7.24 -5.56 -3.97
CA VAL A 21 -5.97 -4.94 -4.37
C VAL A 21 -5.35 -5.66 -5.57
N ASN A 22 -5.39 -7.00 -5.58
CA ASN A 22 -4.90 -7.80 -6.70
C ASN A 22 -5.70 -7.53 -7.98
N PHE A 23 -7.02 -7.46 -7.87
CA PHE A 23 -7.87 -7.07 -8.99
C PHE A 23 -7.54 -5.64 -9.46
N SER A 24 -7.47 -4.69 -8.54
CA SER A 24 -7.20 -3.29 -8.85
C SER A 24 -5.84 -3.11 -9.54
N SER A 25 -4.82 -3.81 -9.08
CA SER A 25 -3.48 -3.78 -9.66
C SER A 25 -3.45 -4.35 -11.08
N ARG A 26 -4.13 -5.47 -11.32
CA ARG A 26 -4.24 -6.07 -12.67
C ARG A 26 -5.03 -5.17 -13.61
N ALA A 27 -6.14 -4.61 -13.14
CA ALA A 27 -6.97 -3.68 -13.89
C ALA A 27 -6.19 -2.40 -14.24
N LEU A 28 -5.44 -1.82 -13.31
CA LEU A 28 -4.60 -0.64 -13.57
C LEU A 28 -3.55 -0.92 -14.65
N ASN A 29 -2.88 -2.07 -14.60
CA ASN A 29 -1.91 -2.44 -15.63
C ASN A 29 -2.56 -2.47 -17.02
N PHE A 30 -3.75 -3.07 -17.13
CA PHE A 30 -4.50 -3.07 -18.38
C PHE A 30 -4.93 -1.67 -18.81
N VAL A 31 -5.40 -0.83 -17.89
CA VAL A 31 -5.80 0.55 -18.18
C VAL A 31 -4.61 1.39 -18.65
N TYR A 32 -3.43 1.23 -18.06
CA TYR A 32 -2.22 1.92 -18.53
C TYR A 32 -1.81 1.47 -19.93
N ILE A 33 -1.86 0.18 -20.23
CA ILE A 33 -1.58 -0.33 -21.58
C ILE A 33 -2.59 0.25 -22.58
N ALA A 34 -3.88 0.18 -22.26
CA ALA A 34 -4.93 0.70 -23.12
C ALA A 34 -4.79 2.22 -23.33
N MET A 35 -4.30 2.97 -22.33
CA MET A 35 -4.09 4.41 -22.41
C MET A 35 -3.04 4.75 -23.47
N ILE A 36 -1.98 3.94 -23.62
CA ILE A 36 -0.95 4.15 -24.65
C ILE A 36 -1.55 4.09 -26.06
N PHE A 37 -2.48 3.15 -26.30
CA PHE A 37 -3.10 2.96 -27.62
C PHE A 37 -4.29 3.89 -27.88
N LEU A 38 -5.03 4.26 -26.84
CA LEU A 38 -6.28 5.03 -26.94
C LEU A 38 -6.11 6.52 -26.57
N ALA A 39 -4.88 6.97 -26.32
CA ALA A 39 -4.56 8.35 -25.90
C ALA A 39 -5.08 9.44 -26.86
N PHE A 40 -5.30 9.10 -28.13
CA PHE A 40 -5.70 10.06 -29.17
C PHE A 40 -7.18 10.45 -29.13
N SER A 41 -8.02 9.75 -28.35
CA SER A 41 -9.44 10.08 -28.20
C SER A 41 -9.71 10.81 -26.89
N ALA A 42 -10.11 12.08 -26.97
CA ALA A 42 -10.36 12.94 -25.80
C ALA A 42 -11.46 12.39 -24.86
N ASN A 43 -12.52 11.79 -25.42
CA ASN A 43 -13.60 11.23 -24.62
C ASN A 43 -13.18 9.95 -23.88
N LEU A 44 -12.39 9.08 -24.52
CA LEU A 44 -11.87 7.88 -23.84
C LEU A 44 -10.81 8.24 -22.80
N TRP A 45 -9.97 9.24 -23.06
CA TRP A 45 -8.96 9.71 -22.12
C TRP A 45 -9.54 10.05 -20.74
N ASN A 46 -10.61 10.83 -20.70
CA ASN A 46 -11.28 11.22 -19.44
C ASN A 46 -11.93 10.03 -18.72
N GLN A 47 -12.51 9.07 -19.45
CA GLN A 47 -13.08 7.86 -18.86
C GLN A 47 -11.99 6.96 -18.24
N MET A 48 -10.84 6.85 -18.91
CA MET A 48 -9.71 6.05 -18.44
C MET A 48 -9.02 6.68 -17.21
N LEU A 49 -8.89 8.01 -17.18
CA LEU A 49 -8.41 8.72 -15.99
C LEU A 49 -9.31 8.47 -14.77
N LEU A 50 -10.63 8.51 -14.96
CA LEU A 50 -11.57 8.21 -13.88
C LEU A 50 -11.46 6.76 -13.40
N ALA A 51 -11.27 5.81 -14.33
CA ALA A 51 -11.00 4.41 -13.97
C ALA A 51 -9.71 4.27 -13.15
N ILE A 52 -8.63 4.97 -13.53
CA ILE A 52 -7.37 4.99 -12.78
C ILE A 52 -7.61 5.53 -11.36
N ILE A 53 -8.33 6.64 -11.21
CA ILE A 53 -8.60 7.24 -9.90
C ILE A 53 -9.33 6.23 -9.00
N ILE A 54 -10.37 5.55 -9.51
CA ILE A 54 -11.11 4.55 -8.73
C ILE A 54 -10.20 3.39 -8.30
N LEU A 55 -9.46 2.80 -9.25
CA LEU A 55 -8.60 1.65 -8.95
C LEU A 55 -7.43 2.04 -8.04
N GLN A 56 -6.80 3.19 -8.27
CA GLN A 56 -5.74 3.74 -7.43
C GLN A 56 -6.26 4.08 -6.04
N SER A 57 -7.50 4.58 -5.91
CA SER A 57 -8.12 4.85 -4.60
C SER A 57 -8.28 3.59 -3.77
N ALA A 58 -8.64 2.46 -4.38
CA ALA A 58 -8.74 1.18 -3.68
C ALA A 58 -7.37 0.71 -3.16
N ILE A 59 -6.30 0.90 -3.93
CA ILE A 59 -4.92 0.57 -3.54
C ILE A 59 -4.43 1.50 -2.42
N THR A 60 -4.65 2.81 -2.56
CA THR A 60 -4.25 3.81 -1.56
C THR A 60 -5.00 3.57 -0.25
N LEU A 61 -6.32 3.30 -0.31
CA LEU A 61 -7.12 2.96 0.86
C LEU A 61 -6.58 1.72 1.57
N PHE A 62 -6.29 0.65 0.83
CA PHE A 62 -5.66 -0.54 1.40
C PHE A 62 -4.31 -0.24 2.06
N THR A 63 -3.45 0.52 1.40
CA THR A 63 -2.11 0.85 1.90
C THR A 63 -2.20 1.66 3.19
N VAL A 64 -3.14 2.61 3.26
CA VAL A 64 -3.37 3.43 4.46
C VAL A 64 -3.99 2.61 5.60
N ILE A 65 -5.00 1.77 5.31
CA ILE A 65 -5.66 0.93 6.32
C ILE A 65 -4.71 -0.13 6.90
N THR A 66 -3.80 -0.67 6.09
CA THR A 66 -2.85 -1.69 6.54
C THR A 66 -1.58 -1.11 7.17
N LEU A 67 -1.32 0.19 7.04
CA LEU A 67 -0.16 0.84 7.66
C LEU A 67 0.00 0.59 9.18
N PRO A 68 -1.06 0.66 10.01
CA PRO A 68 -0.93 0.44 11.45
C PRO A 68 -0.48 -0.98 11.80
N VAL A 69 -0.93 -1.99 11.07
CA VAL A 69 -0.57 -3.39 11.36
C VAL A 69 0.87 -3.71 10.96
N GLU A 70 1.37 -3.11 9.88
CA GLU A 70 2.75 -3.30 9.44
C GLU A 70 3.74 -2.58 10.40
N MET A 71 3.35 -1.42 10.94
CA MET A 71 4.10 -0.73 12.00
C MET A 71 4.10 -1.52 13.32
N ASP A 72 2.94 -2.06 13.71
CA ASP A 72 2.79 -2.91 14.91
C ASP A 72 3.61 -4.21 14.79
N ALA A 73 3.66 -4.82 13.60
CA ALA A 73 4.53 -5.97 13.34
C ALA A 73 6.01 -5.65 13.55
N SER A 74 6.48 -4.51 13.04
CA SER A 74 7.87 -4.07 13.24
C SER A 74 8.19 -3.82 14.73
N ASN A 75 7.25 -3.22 15.48
CA ASN A 75 7.41 -3.00 16.92
C ASN A 75 7.45 -4.30 17.73
N ARG A 76 6.59 -5.27 17.43
CA ARG A 76 6.63 -6.59 18.09
C ARG A 76 7.91 -7.35 17.78
N ALA A 77 8.39 -7.27 16.54
CA ALA A 77 9.66 -7.88 16.13
C ALA A 77 10.84 -7.27 16.90
N LEU A 78 10.82 -5.95 17.16
CA LEU A 78 11.82 -5.28 18.01
C LEU A 78 11.78 -5.80 19.46
N VAL A 79 10.60 -5.91 20.05
CA VAL A 79 10.44 -6.44 21.41
C VAL A 79 10.95 -7.89 21.49
N TRP A 80 10.58 -8.73 20.52
CA TRP A 80 11.06 -10.11 20.45
C TRP A 80 12.58 -10.18 20.28
N LEU A 81 13.16 -9.35 19.40
CA LEU A 81 14.61 -9.29 19.18
C LEU A 81 15.35 -8.97 20.49
N ASN A 82 14.87 -8.00 21.25
CA ASN A 82 15.43 -7.60 22.55
C ASN A 82 15.35 -8.72 23.61
N GLN A 83 14.31 -9.56 23.56
CA GLN A 83 14.10 -10.65 24.51
C GLN A 83 14.78 -11.97 24.10
N SER A 84 15.05 -12.16 22.79
CA SER A 84 15.56 -13.41 22.24
C SER A 84 17.00 -13.74 22.60
N GLY A 85 17.80 -12.74 23.00
CA GLY A 85 19.23 -12.91 23.26
C GLY A 85 20.08 -13.29 22.03
N LEU A 86 19.49 -13.29 20.82
CA LEU A 86 20.12 -13.76 19.58
C LEU A 86 21.21 -12.83 19.04
N THR A 87 21.12 -11.53 19.35
CA THR A 87 22.04 -10.51 18.83
C THR A 87 22.80 -9.83 19.96
N ARG A 88 24.09 -9.53 19.75
CA ARG A 88 24.97 -8.88 20.76
C ARG A 88 25.68 -7.65 20.18
N GLY A 89 25.87 -6.63 21.02
CA GLY A 89 26.70 -5.46 20.68
C GLY A 89 26.25 -4.73 19.41
N ALA A 90 27.12 -4.65 18.41
CA ALA A 90 26.87 -3.94 17.15
C ALA A 90 25.77 -4.58 16.29
N GLU A 91 25.69 -5.92 16.27
CA GLU A 91 24.65 -6.68 15.54
C GLU A 91 23.25 -6.34 16.07
N HIS A 92 23.12 -6.14 17.38
CA HIS A 92 21.85 -5.79 18.00
C HIS A 92 21.38 -4.39 17.58
N LYS A 93 22.28 -3.40 17.60
CA LYS A 93 21.98 -2.03 17.12
C LYS A 93 21.63 -2.01 15.64
N GLY A 94 22.33 -2.82 14.82
CA GLY A 94 22.04 -2.96 13.40
C GLY A 94 20.64 -3.53 13.15
N ALA A 95 20.31 -4.64 13.82
CA ALA A 95 19.01 -5.30 13.71
C ALA A 95 17.85 -4.41 14.22
N GLU A 96 18.05 -3.68 15.32
CA GLU A 96 17.07 -2.72 15.84
C GLU A 96 16.81 -1.59 14.82
N THR A 97 17.87 -1.07 14.24
CA THR A 97 17.81 -0.01 13.22
C THR A 97 17.10 -0.53 11.97
N ALA A 98 17.45 -1.73 11.50
CA ALA A 98 16.84 -2.35 10.33
C ALA A 98 15.32 -2.55 10.51
N LEU A 99 14.88 -3.04 11.68
CA LEU A 99 13.46 -3.21 11.99
C LEU A 99 12.71 -1.86 12.05
N LYS A 100 13.34 -0.81 12.60
CA LYS A 100 12.78 0.55 12.58
C LYS A 100 12.64 1.09 11.16
N TRP A 101 13.61 0.85 10.28
CA TRP A 101 13.54 1.25 8.88
C TRP A 101 12.52 0.44 8.08
N ALA A 102 12.37 -0.85 8.37
CA ALA A 102 11.36 -1.71 7.75
C ALA A 102 9.94 -1.17 7.95
N GLY A 103 9.58 -0.70 9.15
CA GLY A 103 8.29 -0.04 9.36
C GLY A 103 8.14 1.26 8.55
N ARG A 104 9.21 2.04 8.41
CA ARG A 104 9.18 3.33 7.69
C ARG A 104 8.98 3.19 6.18
N THR A 105 9.40 2.09 5.55
CA THR A 105 9.19 1.89 4.10
C THR A 105 7.69 1.81 3.75
N TYR A 106 6.85 1.33 4.67
CA TYR A 106 5.40 1.34 4.50
C TYR A 106 4.80 2.75 4.56
N ILE A 107 5.34 3.63 5.42
CA ILE A 107 4.92 5.04 5.46
C ILE A 107 5.24 5.71 4.13
N VAL A 108 6.44 5.46 3.60
CA VAL A 108 6.85 5.96 2.28
C VAL A 108 5.92 5.44 1.18
N ALA A 109 5.57 4.15 1.22
CA ALA A 109 4.62 3.56 0.27
C ALA A 109 3.22 4.19 0.35
N ALA A 110 2.72 4.44 1.57
CA ALA A 110 1.45 5.11 1.79
C ALA A 110 1.46 6.54 1.22
N LEU A 111 2.51 7.33 1.51
CA LEU A 111 2.69 8.68 0.98
C LEU A 111 2.81 8.69 -0.55
N ALA A 112 3.57 7.76 -1.13
CA ALA A 112 3.70 7.61 -2.57
C ALA A 112 2.33 7.33 -3.21
N SER A 113 1.59 6.36 -2.68
CA SER A 113 0.25 6.00 -3.19
C SER A 113 -0.75 7.16 -3.10
N LEU A 114 -0.67 7.96 -2.03
CA LEU A 114 -1.51 9.13 -1.84
C LEU A 114 -1.14 10.24 -2.84
N THR A 115 0.16 10.48 -3.02
CA THR A 115 0.66 11.48 -3.96
C THR A 115 0.26 11.14 -5.40
N THR A 116 0.39 9.88 -5.80
CA THR A 116 -0.04 9.39 -7.12
C THR A 116 -1.55 9.57 -7.31
N LEU A 117 -2.37 9.26 -6.29
CA LEU A 117 -3.81 9.48 -6.36
C LEU A 117 -4.17 10.96 -6.54
N LEU A 118 -3.56 11.84 -5.73
CA LEU A 118 -3.76 13.28 -5.83
C LEU A 118 -3.34 13.83 -7.19
N TYR A 119 -2.22 13.35 -7.73
CA TYR A 119 -1.77 13.70 -9.08
C TYR A 119 -2.83 13.39 -10.14
N TYR A 120 -3.41 12.18 -10.12
CA TYR A 120 -4.45 11.82 -11.09
C TYR A 120 -5.75 12.60 -10.89
N ILE A 121 -6.14 12.90 -9.66
CA ILE A 121 -7.31 13.74 -9.37
C ILE A 121 -7.10 15.14 -9.93
N MET A 122 -5.96 15.78 -9.65
CA MET A 122 -5.64 17.11 -10.18
C MET A 122 -5.60 17.12 -11.71
N ARG A 123 -4.99 16.09 -12.32
CA ARG A 123 -4.95 15.90 -13.78
C ARG A 123 -6.35 15.79 -14.38
N TYR A 124 -7.25 15.06 -13.72
CA TYR A 124 -8.63 14.88 -14.16
C TYR A 124 -9.45 16.17 -14.03
N MET A 125 -9.28 16.93 -12.95
CA MET A 125 -9.94 18.23 -12.78
C MET A 125 -9.52 19.23 -13.86
N GLY A 126 -8.21 19.37 -14.12
CA GLY A 126 -7.70 20.28 -15.16
C GLY A 126 -7.94 19.81 -16.60
N SER A 127 -8.56 18.64 -16.82
CA SER A 127 -8.97 18.15 -18.15
C SER A 127 -10.45 18.38 -18.45
N ARG A 128 -11.19 19.00 -17.52
CA ARG A 128 -12.63 19.33 -17.65
C ARG A 128 -12.87 20.81 -17.96
N ASP A 129 -11.83 21.63 -17.85
CA ASP A 129 -11.78 23.03 -18.29
C ASP A 129 -11.13 23.12 -19.68
#